data_AF-A0A3D2V8V3-F1
#
_entry.id   AF-A0A3D2V8V3-F1
#
_cell.length_a   1.000
_cell.length_b   1.000
_cell.length_c   1.000
_cell.angle_alpha   90.00
_cell.angle_beta   90.00
_cell.angle_gamma   90.00
#
_symmetry.space_group_name_H-M   'P 1'
#
loop_
_entity.id
_entity.type
_entity.pdbx_description
1 polymer ?
#
loop_
_entity_poly.entity_id
_entity_poly.type
_entity_poly.pdbx_seq_one_letter_code
_entity_poly.pdbx_strand_id
1 'polypeptide(L)'
;MYNRRQFTKLSAVGTASVILGNLHVEQAQAIEPISEDGIDWYNPEQWGIEGRGWDDTEVYYDRLPARMKGVVRDAVWNLSRHSAGMAVRFQTGSEDIKVRYRLKSPGLDMVHMPATGVSGVDLYGQVADGTFRWVNVARPGAQDVNVTLAA
;
A
#
# COMPACT_ATOMS: atom_id res chain seq x y z
N MET A 1 -18.21 -1.17 -12.85
CA MET A 1 -17.74 -2.38 -12.15
C MET A 1 -16.23 -2.46 -12.39
N TYR A 2 -15.42 -2.01 -11.43
CA TYR A 2 -13.97 -1.88 -11.62
C TYR A 2 -13.30 -3.25 -11.72
N ASN A 3 -12.41 -3.38 -12.70
CA ASN A 3 -11.80 -4.62 -13.16
C ASN A 3 -10.82 -5.17 -12.11
N ARG A 4 -11.05 -6.39 -11.63
CA ARG A 4 -10.37 -7.01 -10.47
C ARG A 4 -9.15 -7.86 -10.84
N ARG A 5 -8.62 -7.70 -12.05
CA ARG A 5 -7.59 -8.61 -12.60
C ARG A 5 -6.74 -7.92 -13.65
N GLN A 6 -5.62 -7.30 -13.27
CA GLN A 6 -4.36 -7.35 -14.03
C GLN A 6 -3.19 -7.15 -13.06
N PHE A 7 -2.59 -8.25 -12.62
CA PHE A 7 -1.24 -8.25 -12.05
C PHE A 7 -0.27 -8.44 -13.21
N THR A 8 0.56 -7.44 -13.49
CA THR A 8 1.69 -7.60 -14.40
C THR A 8 2.74 -8.44 -13.67
N LYS A 9 2.92 -9.69 -14.11
CA LYS A 9 3.99 -10.56 -13.64
C LYS A 9 5.32 -10.00 -14.14
N LEU A 10 6.15 -9.43 -13.27
CA LEU A 10 7.54 -9.16 -13.61
C LEU A 10 8.35 -10.43 -13.34
N SER A 11 8.72 -11.14 -14.40
CA SER A 11 9.62 -12.31 -14.34
C SER A 11 10.92 -11.94 -15.06
N ALA A 12 12.04 -12.13 -14.36
CA ALA A 12 13.41 -12.33 -14.84
C ALA A 12 13.89 -11.56 -16.10
N VAL A 13 14.88 -10.69 -15.89
CA VAL A 13 15.74 -10.12 -16.93
C VAL A 13 16.42 -11.26 -17.71
N GLY A 14 15.97 -11.48 -18.96
CA GLY A 14 16.67 -12.27 -19.96
C GLY A 14 16.74 -11.46 -21.25
N THR A 15 17.94 -11.08 -21.67
CA THR A 15 18.18 -10.29 -22.88
C THR A 15 17.92 -11.15 -24.12
N ALA A 16 16.87 -10.81 -24.88
CA ALA A 16 16.72 -11.26 -26.27
C ALA A 16 16.09 -10.13 -27.10
N SER A 17 16.92 -9.50 -27.94
CA SER A 17 16.49 -8.53 -28.93
C SER A 17 15.86 -9.22 -30.13
N VAL A 18 14.61 -8.88 -30.46
CA VAL A 18 14.08 -8.93 -31.84
C VAL A 18 13.15 -7.72 -32.03
N ILE A 19 13.49 -6.89 -33.01
CA ILE A 19 12.70 -5.74 -33.48
C ILE A 19 11.68 -6.23 -34.51
N LEU A 20 10.41 -5.84 -34.40
CA LEU A 20 9.51 -5.45 -35.51
C LEU A 20 8.10 -5.08 -35.00
N GLY A 21 7.69 -3.83 -35.24
CA GLY A 21 6.34 -3.32 -35.01
C GLY A 21 6.23 -2.37 -33.82
N ASN A 22 5.56 -1.23 -34.01
CA ASN A 22 5.29 -0.20 -32.99
C ASN A 22 4.35 -0.72 -31.88
N LEU A 23 4.80 -1.72 -31.14
CA LEU A 23 4.34 -1.96 -29.78
C LEU A 23 5.11 -0.95 -28.93
N HIS A 24 4.44 0.14 -28.53
CA HIS A 24 4.83 0.83 -27.32
C HIS A 24 4.65 -0.18 -26.20
N VAL A 25 5.69 -0.97 -25.94
CA VAL A 25 5.85 -1.65 -24.67
C VAL A 25 6.05 -0.50 -23.69
N GLU A 26 4.96 -0.14 -23.01
CA GLU A 26 5.02 0.76 -21.87
C GLU A 26 6.02 0.12 -20.90
N GLN A 27 7.22 0.71 -20.85
CA GLN A 27 8.26 0.26 -19.93
C GLN A 27 7.66 0.39 -18.54
N ALA A 28 7.38 -0.75 -17.90
CA ALA A 28 7.05 -0.76 -16.49
C ALA A 28 8.19 -0.05 -15.77
N GLN A 29 7.88 1.08 -15.12
CA GLN A 29 8.87 1.79 -14.31
C GLN A 29 9.48 0.80 -13.32
N ALA A 30 10.82 0.79 -13.27
CA ALA A 30 11.52 -0.03 -12.30
C ALA A 30 11.14 0.43 -10.89
N ILE A 31 10.82 -0.53 -10.02
CA ILE A 31 10.54 -0.27 -8.61
C ILE A 31 11.91 -0.17 -7.92
N GLU A 32 12.25 1.03 -7.45
CA GLU A 32 13.56 1.31 -6.85
C GLU A 32 13.42 1.46 -5.33
N PRO A 33 14.18 0.70 -4.53
CA PRO A 33 14.19 0.86 -3.08
C PRO A 33 15.11 2.01 -2.64
N ILE A 34 14.88 2.46 -1.40
CA ILE A 34 15.88 3.21 -0.62
C ILE A 34 16.56 2.20 0.30
N SER A 35 17.84 1.91 0.07
CA SER A 35 18.61 0.97 0.90
C SER A 35 19.23 1.69 2.10
N GLU A 36 18.87 1.26 3.32
CA GLU A 36 19.36 1.80 4.59
C GLU A 36 19.66 0.65 5.55
N ASP A 37 20.86 0.61 6.13
CA ASP A 37 21.25 -0.38 7.14
C ASP A 37 20.99 -1.84 6.75
N GLY A 38 21.15 -2.17 5.46
CA GLY A 38 20.89 -3.51 4.92
C GLY A 38 19.42 -3.85 4.71
N ILE A 39 18.51 -2.85 4.78
CA ILE A 39 17.09 -2.99 4.48
C ILE A 39 16.75 -2.19 3.22
N ASP A 40 16.08 -2.85 2.27
CA ASP A 40 15.52 -2.19 1.09
C ASP A 40 14.10 -1.68 1.37
N TRP A 41 13.94 -0.36 1.45
CA TRP A 41 12.65 0.28 1.69
C TRP A 41 11.94 0.64 0.38
N TYR A 42 10.78 0.02 0.16
CA TYR A 42 9.95 0.26 -1.02
C TYR A 42 8.76 1.16 -0.69
N ASN A 43 8.55 2.20 -1.49
CA ASN A 43 7.34 3.03 -1.40
C ASN A 43 6.23 2.43 -2.27
N PRO A 44 5.09 1.98 -1.70
CA PRO A 44 3.96 1.43 -2.45
C PRO A 44 3.39 2.36 -3.52
N GLU A 45 3.60 3.66 -3.40
CA GLU A 45 3.19 4.63 -4.42
C GLU A 45 3.81 4.37 -5.80
N GLN A 46 4.92 3.63 -5.86
CA GLN A 46 5.59 3.24 -7.11
C GLN A 46 4.79 2.24 -7.96
N TRP A 47 3.94 1.40 -7.35
CA TRP A 47 3.13 0.41 -8.08
C TRP A 47 1.63 0.51 -7.79
N GLY A 48 1.22 1.37 -6.86
CA GLY A 48 -0.18 1.60 -6.56
C GLY A 48 -0.72 0.76 -5.40
N ILE A 49 -1.84 1.23 -4.86
CA ILE A 49 -2.55 0.57 -3.74
C ILE A 49 -3.99 0.21 -4.15
N GLU A 50 -4.46 -0.93 -3.68
CA GLU A 50 -5.84 -1.36 -3.86
C GLU A 50 -6.79 -0.59 -2.95
N GLY A 51 -8.07 -0.54 -3.33
CA GLY A 51 -9.13 0.08 -2.52
C GLY A 51 -9.25 1.60 -2.70
N ARG A 52 -8.38 2.22 -3.50
CA ARG A 52 -8.55 3.60 -3.94
C ARG A 52 -9.64 3.71 -5.00
N GLY A 53 -10.52 4.70 -4.83
CA GLY A 53 -11.56 5.03 -5.80
C GLY A 53 -11.20 6.17 -6.75
N TRP A 54 -10.15 6.95 -6.45
CA TRP A 54 -9.78 8.16 -7.17
C TRP A 54 -8.28 8.40 -7.14
N ASP A 55 -7.77 9.04 -8.20
CA ASP A 55 -6.36 9.42 -8.35
C ASP A 55 -6.12 10.87 -7.94
N ASP A 56 -7.12 11.75 -8.09
CA ASP A 56 -7.04 13.18 -7.81
C ASP A 56 -7.34 13.52 -6.35
N THR A 57 -6.66 12.85 -5.42
CA THR A 57 -6.80 13.03 -3.96
C THR A 57 -5.87 14.11 -3.41
N GLU A 58 -6.22 14.76 -2.29
CA GLU A 58 -5.34 15.79 -1.68
C GLU A 58 -4.08 15.17 -1.06
N VAL A 59 -4.21 14.00 -0.43
CA VAL A 59 -3.11 13.14 0.00
C VAL A 59 -3.33 11.75 -0.58
N TYR A 60 -2.26 11.06 -0.95
CA TYR A 60 -2.28 9.78 -1.67
C TYR A 60 -3.20 8.71 -1.04
N TYR A 61 -3.29 8.68 0.30
CA TYR A 61 -4.10 7.72 1.06
C TYR A 61 -5.51 8.22 1.43
N ASP A 62 -5.96 9.34 0.84
CA ASP A 62 -7.33 9.82 1.03
C ASP A 62 -8.33 9.00 0.21
N ARG A 63 -9.55 8.84 0.73
CA ARG A 63 -10.65 8.12 0.08
C ARG A 63 -11.57 9.00 -0.74
N LEU A 64 -11.43 10.32 -0.74
CA LEU A 64 -12.21 11.21 -1.60
C LEU A 64 -11.28 12.09 -2.43
N PRO A 65 -11.68 12.46 -3.66
CA PRO A 65 -10.89 13.34 -4.49
C PRO A 65 -10.90 14.77 -3.92
N ALA A 66 -9.82 15.52 -4.15
CA ALA A 66 -9.63 16.87 -3.66
C ALA A 66 -10.78 17.83 -4.02
N ARG A 67 -11.40 17.62 -5.20
CA ARG A 67 -12.56 18.39 -5.66
C ARG A 67 -13.80 18.31 -4.75
N MET A 68 -13.85 17.35 -3.82
CA MET A 68 -14.97 17.22 -2.88
C MET A 68 -14.80 18.09 -1.62
N LYS A 69 -13.62 18.68 -1.41
CA LYS A 69 -13.37 19.56 -0.25
C LYS A 69 -14.26 20.80 -0.32
N GLY A 70 -15.01 21.06 0.74
CA GLY A 70 -15.98 22.16 0.81
C GLY A 70 -17.29 21.90 0.04
N VAL A 71 -17.38 20.81 -0.75
CA VAL A 71 -18.62 20.35 -1.38
C VAL A 71 -19.37 19.41 -0.44
N VAL A 72 -18.66 18.45 0.14
CA VAL A 72 -19.22 17.59 1.21
C VAL A 72 -19.11 18.28 2.57
N ARG A 73 -19.96 17.88 3.52
CA ARG A 73 -19.87 18.36 4.90
C ARG A 73 -18.49 18.05 5.49
N ASP A 74 -18.00 18.92 6.36
CA ASP A 74 -16.69 18.78 7.00
C ASP A 74 -16.49 17.42 7.69
N ALA A 75 -17.51 16.90 8.37
CA ALA A 75 -17.42 15.58 9.00
C ALA A 75 -17.17 14.44 7.99
N VAL A 76 -17.77 14.52 6.80
CA VAL A 76 -17.57 13.53 5.72
C VAL A 76 -16.17 13.70 5.12
N TRP A 77 -15.75 14.94 4.88
CA TRP A 77 -14.40 15.24 4.40
C TRP A 77 -13.33 14.73 5.37
N ASN A 78 -13.49 14.95 6.67
CA ASN A 78 -12.53 14.48 7.68
C ASN A 78 -12.47 12.95 7.73
N LEU A 79 -13.62 12.26 7.66
CA LEU A 79 -13.67 10.80 7.60
C LEU A 79 -13.03 10.21 6.33
N SER A 80 -13.07 10.93 5.21
CA SER A 80 -12.43 10.44 3.98
C SER A 80 -10.90 10.46 4.04
N ARG A 81 -10.29 11.17 5.01
CA ARG A 81 -8.83 11.21 5.19
C ARG A 81 -8.26 9.98 5.90
N HIS A 82 -9.11 9.03 6.29
CA HIS A 82 -8.68 7.74 6.84
C HIS A 82 -8.56 6.70 5.73
N SER A 83 -7.50 5.89 5.75
CA SER A 83 -7.13 4.90 4.73
C SER A 83 -7.89 3.57 4.84
N ALA A 84 -9.09 3.57 5.42
CA ALA A 84 -9.88 2.36 5.65
C ALA A 84 -10.18 1.61 4.33
N GLY A 85 -9.85 0.32 4.30
CA GLY A 85 -10.08 -0.55 3.15
C GLY A 85 -9.03 -0.48 2.04
N MET A 86 -7.95 0.29 2.23
CA MET A 86 -6.82 0.28 1.30
C MET A 86 -5.86 -0.88 1.62
N ALA A 87 -5.25 -1.46 0.58
CA ALA A 87 -4.28 -2.54 0.74
C ALA A 87 -3.11 -2.40 -0.24
N VAL A 88 -1.90 -2.64 0.25
CA VAL A 88 -0.72 -2.80 -0.59
C VAL A 88 -0.56 -4.27 -0.90
N ARG A 89 -0.48 -4.61 -2.19
CA ARG A 89 -0.10 -5.96 -2.62
C ARG A 89 1.33 -5.95 -3.14
N PHE A 90 2.09 -6.95 -2.74
CA PHE A 90 3.44 -7.17 -3.20
C PHE A 90 3.75 -8.67 -3.15
N GLN A 91 4.83 -9.06 -3.82
CA GLN A 91 5.40 -10.41 -3.74
C GLN A 91 6.89 -10.25 -3.44
N THR A 92 7.41 -11.03 -2.50
CA THR A 92 8.81 -10.98 -2.10
C THR A 92 9.32 -12.39 -1.80
N GLY A 93 10.61 -12.61 -2.02
CA GLY A 93 11.34 -13.77 -1.48
C GLY A 93 12.01 -13.49 -0.13
N SER A 94 11.87 -12.28 0.41
CA SER A 94 12.42 -11.90 1.72
C SER A 94 11.66 -12.59 2.84
N GLU A 95 12.41 -13.15 3.79
CA GLU A 95 11.86 -13.68 5.05
C GLU A 95 11.54 -12.53 6.04
N ASP A 96 12.32 -11.45 5.98
CA ASP A 96 12.13 -10.23 6.75
C ASP A 96 11.14 -9.28 6.05
N ILE A 97 10.02 -8.99 6.70
CA ILE A 97 9.04 -7.99 6.25
C ILE A 97 8.90 -6.92 7.32
N LYS A 98 9.22 -5.68 6.97
CA LYS A 98 9.11 -4.49 7.82
C LYS A 98 8.16 -3.48 7.20
N VAL A 99 7.48 -2.72 8.05
CA VAL A 99 6.69 -1.56 7.63
C VAL A 99 7.15 -0.31 8.35
N ARG A 100 7.26 0.78 7.59
CA ARG A 100 7.59 2.10 8.09
C ARG A 100 6.59 3.12 7.53
N TYR A 101 5.86 3.79 8.41
CA TYR A 101 4.86 4.78 8.02
C TYR A 101 4.67 5.83 9.11
N ARG A 102 4.11 6.97 8.72
CA ARG A 102 3.76 8.06 9.63
C ARG A 102 2.25 8.34 9.57
N LEU A 103 1.61 8.32 10.73
CA LEU A 103 0.18 8.63 10.88
C LEU A 103 -0.05 10.14 10.86
N LYS A 104 -1.10 10.58 10.17
CA LYS A 104 -1.52 12.00 10.15
C LYS A 104 -2.03 12.46 11.52
N SER A 105 -2.81 11.62 12.19
CA SER A 105 -3.43 11.91 13.48
C SER A 105 -2.54 11.42 14.64
N PRO A 106 -2.42 12.18 15.74
CA PRO A 106 -1.80 11.69 16.97
C PRO A 106 -2.74 10.79 17.79
N GLY A 107 -4.05 10.82 17.53
CA GLY A 107 -5.01 9.91 18.15
C GLY A 107 -4.88 8.52 17.56
N LEU A 108 -4.25 7.60 18.30
CA LEU A 108 -3.88 6.27 17.82
C LEU A 108 -5.00 5.25 17.98
N ASP A 109 -5.89 5.43 18.96
CA ASP A 109 -6.96 4.51 19.33
C ASP A 109 -8.25 5.27 19.69
N MET A 110 -9.30 4.50 20.00
CA MET A 110 -10.55 4.98 20.56
C MET A 110 -10.95 4.04 21.69
N VAL A 111 -11.77 4.52 22.63
CA VAL A 111 -12.25 3.70 23.77
C VAL A 111 -12.90 2.37 23.38
N HIS A 112 -13.38 2.25 22.13
CA HIS A 112 -14.00 1.05 21.57
C HIS A 112 -13.24 0.46 20.37
N MET A 113 -12.07 1.02 20.01
CA MET A 113 -11.22 0.50 18.92
C MET A 113 -9.74 0.59 19.29
N PRO A 114 -9.02 -0.54 19.35
CA PRO A 114 -7.59 -0.53 19.68
C PRO A 114 -6.75 0.11 18.58
N ALA A 115 -5.54 0.53 18.92
CA ALA A 115 -4.59 1.14 17.97
C ALA A 115 -4.26 0.25 16.77
N THR A 116 -4.34 -1.08 16.93
CA THR A 116 -4.20 -2.04 15.83
C THR A 116 -5.26 -1.88 14.75
N GLY A 117 -6.49 -1.48 15.11
CA GLY A 117 -7.58 -1.28 14.16
C GLY A 117 -7.70 0.15 13.64
N VAL A 118 -7.38 1.15 14.46
CA VAL A 118 -7.47 2.58 14.08
C VAL A 118 -6.26 3.02 13.27
N SER A 119 -5.07 2.54 13.65
CA SER A 119 -3.78 3.09 13.23
C SER A 119 -2.80 2.03 12.72
N GLY A 120 -3.13 0.74 12.87
CA GLY A 120 -2.25 -0.38 12.53
C GLY A 120 -2.28 -0.76 11.04
N VAL A 121 -1.48 -1.77 10.72
CA VAL A 121 -1.44 -2.45 9.43
C VAL A 121 -1.48 -3.95 9.70
N ASP A 122 -2.37 -4.67 9.03
CA ASP A 122 -2.38 -6.13 9.05
C ASP A 122 -1.61 -6.69 7.86
N LEU A 123 -0.75 -7.67 8.12
CA LEU A 123 -0.08 -8.47 7.10
C LEU A 123 -0.83 -9.79 6.92
N TYR A 124 -1.21 -10.06 5.68
CA TYR A 124 -1.73 -11.35 5.25
C TYR A 124 -0.81 -11.95 4.20
N GLY A 125 -0.54 -13.25 4.31
CA GLY A 125 0.21 -14.03 3.34
C GLY A 125 -0.70 -14.94 2.55
N GLN A 126 -0.47 -15.05 1.24
CA GLN A 126 -1.19 -16.00 0.39
C GLN A 126 -0.48 -17.37 0.43
N VAL A 127 -1.22 -18.44 0.74
CA VAL A 127 -0.71 -19.81 0.66
C VAL A 127 -0.93 -20.41 -0.73
N ALA A 128 -0.33 -21.58 -1.00
CA ALA A 128 -0.32 -22.20 -2.33
C ALA A 128 -1.70 -22.42 -2.97
N ASP A 129 -2.75 -22.60 -2.17
CA ASP A 129 -4.13 -22.77 -2.65
C ASP A 129 -4.83 -21.43 -3.02
N GLY A 130 -4.14 -20.30 -2.88
CA GLY A 130 -4.65 -18.96 -3.15
C GLY A 130 -5.35 -18.28 -1.97
N THR A 131 -5.49 -18.94 -0.83
CA THR A 131 -6.11 -18.39 0.38
C THR A 131 -5.17 -17.44 1.11
N PHE A 132 -5.71 -16.33 1.62
CA PHE A 132 -4.96 -15.43 2.51
C PHE A 132 -5.09 -15.88 3.96
N ARG A 133 -3.96 -15.93 4.67
CA ARG A 133 -3.89 -16.17 6.11
C ARG A 133 -3.27 -14.97 6.80
N TRP A 134 -3.80 -14.62 7.96
CA TRP A 134 -3.22 -13.57 8.79
C TRP A 134 -1.82 -14.01 9.26
N VAL A 135 -0.86 -13.09 9.19
CA VAL A 135 0.53 -13.31 9.61
C VAL A 135 0.82 -12.52 10.88
N ASN A 136 0.64 -11.20 10.83
CA ASN A 136 0.93 -10.31 11.96
C ASN A 136 0.23 -8.95 11.80
N VAL A 137 0.29 -8.12 12.85
CA VAL A 137 -0.27 -6.78 12.89
C VAL A 137 0.73 -5.79 13.49
N ALA A 138 0.84 -4.60 12.89
CA ALA A 138 1.53 -3.48 13.51
C ALA A 138 0.70 -2.94 14.69
N ARG A 139 1.36 -2.69 15.83
CA ARG A 139 0.72 -2.17 17.06
C ARG A 139 1.28 -0.78 17.39
N PRO A 140 0.78 0.31 16.77
CA PRO A 140 1.36 1.63 16.95
C PRO A 140 1.26 2.12 18.39
N GLY A 141 2.36 2.65 18.91
CA GLY A 141 2.41 3.44 20.15
C GLY A 141 2.76 4.91 19.92
N ALA A 142 3.06 5.30 18.68
CA ALA A 142 3.40 6.66 18.25
C ALA A 142 2.97 6.87 16.79
N GLN A 143 3.02 8.12 16.31
CA GLN A 143 2.70 8.45 14.92
C GLN A 143 3.71 7.86 13.94
N ASP A 144 4.99 7.85 14.31
CA ASP A 144 6.05 7.21 13.53
C ASP A 144 6.10 5.73 13.91
N VAL A 145 5.77 4.89 12.95
CA VAL A 145 5.75 3.44 13.11
C VAL A 145 6.87 2.85 12.29
N ASN A 146 7.72 2.03 12.92
CA ASN A 146 8.74 1.24 12.27
C ASN A 146 8.81 -0.12 12.98
N VAL A 147 8.23 -1.14 12.37
CA VAL A 147 8.08 -2.46 13.00
C VAL A 147 8.37 -3.60 12.02
N THR A 148 8.91 -4.69 12.55
CA THR A 148 9.01 -5.97 11.84
C THR A 148 7.69 -6.73 11.99
N LEU A 149 7.14 -7.21 10.87
CA LEU A 149 5.92 -8.01 10.83
C LEU A 149 6.19 -9.50 10.61
N ALA A 150 7.25 -9.84 9.87
CA ALA A 150 7.74 -11.21 9.70
C ALA A 150 9.28 -11.20 9.72
N ALA A 151 9.88 -12.25 10.28
CA ALA A 151 11.30 -12.54 10.35
C ALA A 151 11.47 -14.05 10.56
#